data_AF-A0A2G9UCI6-F1
#
_entry.id   AF-A0A2G9UCI6-F1
#
_cell.length_a   1.000
_cell.length_b   1.000
_cell.length_c   1.000
_cell.angle_alpha   90.00
_cell.angle_beta   90.00
_cell.angle_gamma   90.00
#
_symmetry.space_group_name_H-M   'P 1'
#
loop_
_entity.id
_entity.type
_entity.pdbx_description
1 polymer ?
#
loop_
_entity_poly.entity_id
_entity_poly.type
_entity_poly.pdbx_seq_one_letter_code
_entity_poly.pdbx_strand_id
1 'polypeptide(L)'
;MVIGSTMAEKSDANEREKTIFKKGLIFILHDFSWWTSTHGIPHIGLANARWLRILWIIIVLCCFGGFIWQFVTLFTNYLAYRVNTETEPEECQQNKPGSAWEAAKMSCLEWYQKNTLLVEIYYERMNYQVLTESPAYSLVNLVSDVGGQVGLFLGMSIISVIELLTLVLLLVCYCATHKSRKREIAAIEQESHNAKTAGVVVAIVEVLLCILSVYGLFRNLHLFGSSYLFWFILGIFSVIVILFAIALMLYAIKKEKAPTFLLGVMIIVIYLLVAILEVFFLIIVWKLYKHLRDYSSIGPYSDDKNVQWQSVGAPPKDNAHGSPTMGDVYPYGQEGGQGQML
;
A
#
# COMPACT_ATOMS: atom_id res chain seq x y z
N MET A 1 25.01 11.04 -27.60
CA MET A 1 23.75 11.74 -27.98
C MET A 1 22.49 11.06 -27.42
N VAL A 2 22.44 9.72 -27.31
CA VAL A 2 21.24 8.97 -26.82
C VAL A 2 21.01 9.04 -25.30
N ILE A 3 22.05 9.27 -24.49
CA ILE A 3 21.91 9.44 -23.02
C ILE A 3 21.30 10.81 -22.66
N GLY A 4 21.44 11.81 -23.55
CA GLY A 4 20.85 13.13 -23.36
C GLY A 4 19.34 13.15 -23.59
N SER A 5 18.82 12.32 -24.51
CA SER A 5 17.39 12.26 -24.79
C SER A 5 16.59 11.56 -23.69
N THR A 6 17.15 10.53 -23.05
CA THR A 6 16.46 9.81 -21.95
C THR A 6 16.44 10.61 -20.64
N MET A 7 17.51 11.37 -20.36
CA MET A 7 17.56 12.30 -19.22
C MET A 7 16.59 13.48 -19.40
N ALA A 8 16.49 14.03 -20.62
CA ALA A 8 15.52 15.06 -20.96
C ALA A 8 14.08 14.55 -20.85
N GLU A 9 13.78 13.37 -21.36
CA GLU A 9 12.45 12.76 -21.31
C GLU A 9 12.01 12.43 -19.88
N LYS A 10 12.93 11.95 -19.02
CA LYS A 10 12.67 11.71 -17.59
C LYS A 10 12.48 13.00 -16.79
N SER A 11 13.20 14.06 -17.16
CA SER A 11 13.00 15.41 -16.61
C SER A 11 11.62 15.95 -16.98
N ASP A 12 11.22 15.85 -18.25
CA ASP A 12 9.93 16.32 -18.75
C ASP A 12 8.74 15.53 -18.19
N ALA A 13 8.92 14.24 -17.89
CA ALA A 13 7.91 13.43 -17.21
C ALA A 13 7.71 13.87 -15.74
N ASN A 14 8.80 14.12 -15.02
CA ASN A 14 8.76 14.59 -13.63
C ASN A 14 8.19 16.02 -13.51
N GLU A 15 8.50 16.90 -14.47
CA GLU A 15 7.94 18.26 -14.55
C GLU A 15 6.42 18.21 -14.79
N ARG A 16 5.98 17.33 -15.71
CA ARG A 16 4.55 17.10 -15.98
C ARG A 16 3.82 16.50 -14.78
N GLU A 17 4.43 15.56 -14.07
CA GLU A 17 3.87 14.96 -12.85
C GLU A 17 3.70 16.00 -11.74
N LYS A 18 4.72 16.82 -11.46
CA LYS A 18 4.62 17.94 -10.51
C LYS A 18 3.50 18.92 -10.89
N THR A 19 3.35 19.18 -12.19
CA THR A 19 2.29 20.05 -12.71
C THR A 19 0.91 19.44 -12.49
N ILE A 20 0.74 18.13 -12.73
CA ILE A 20 -0.51 17.40 -12.51
C ILE A 20 -0.85 17.35 -11.02
N PHE A 21 0.11 17.03 -10.15
CA PHE A 21 -0.07 17.02 -8.70
C PHE A 21 -0.48 18.40 -8.18
N LYS A 22 0.20 19.45 -8.64
CA LYS A 22 -0.13 20.83 -8.26
C LYS A 22 -1.54 21.23 -8.73
N LYS A 23 -1.94 20.84 -9.95
CA LYS A 23 -3.29 21.07 -10.46
C LYS A 23 -4.35 20.31 -9.65
N GLY A 24 -4.10 19.06 -9.29
CA GLY A 24 -5.00 18.27 -8.43
C GLY A 24 -5.12 18.85 -7.02
N LEU A 25 -4.02 19.29 -6.43
CA LEU A 25 -4.02 19.96 -5.13
C LEU A 25 -4.82 21.29 -5.18
N ILE A 26 -4.61 22.09 -6.23
CA ILE A 26 -5.37 23.33 -6.44
C ILE A 26 -6.86 23.02 -6.59
N PHE A 27 -7.21 21.95 -7.31
CA PHE A 27 -8.60 21.52 -7.46
C PHE A 27 -9.22 21.16 -6.10
N ILE A 28 -8.57 20.32 -5.29
CA ILE A 28 -9.06 19.94 -3.96
C ILE A 28 -9.25 21.17 -3.06
N LEU A 29 -8.29 22.10 -3.06
CA LEU A 29 -8.37 23.32 -2.25
C LEU A 29 -9.46 24.28 -2.76
N HIS A 30 -9.66 24.38 -4.07
CA HIS A 30 -10.71 25.19 -4.67
C HIS A 30 -12.11 24.61 -4.39
N ASP A 31 -12.26 23.29 -4.50
CA ASP A 31 -13.50 22.55 -4.21
C ASP A 31 -13.88 22.70 -2.72
N PHE A 32 -12.91 22.54 -1.82
CA PHE A 32 -13.10 22.81 -0.40
C PHE A 32 -13.53 24.25 -0.11
N SER A 33 -12.97 25.22 -0.83
CA SER A 33 -13.32 26.64 -0.67
C SER A 33 -14.77 26.95 -1.07
N TRP A 34 -15.42 26.08 -1.86
CA TRP A 34 -16.80 26.26 -2.29
C TRP A 34 -17.83 25.81 -1.24
N TRP A 35 -17.56 24.72 -0.52
CA TRP A 35 -18.50 24.16 0.45
C TRP A 35 -18.14 24.41 1.91
N THR A 36 -16.95 24.94 2.21
CA THR A 36 -16.55 25.14 3.61
C THR A 36 -17.37 26.25 4.26
N SER A 37 -17.76 26.00 5.50
CA SER A 37 -18.42 26.94 6.39
C SER A 37 -17.45 27.93 7.06
N THR A 38 -16.14 27.78 6.87
CA THR A 38 -15.16 28.76 7.38
C THR A 38 -15.33 30.09 6.64
N HIS A 39 -15.36 31.22 7.34
CA HIS A 39 -15.69 32.49 6.70
C HIS A 39 -14.54 33.06 5.84
N GLY A 40 -13.29 32.79 6.19
CA GLY A 40 -12.14 33.33 5.49
C GLY A 40 -11.77 32.60 4.18
N ILE A 41 -11.92 31.28 4.16
CA ILE A 41 -11.38 30.43 3.09
C ILE A 41 -12.14 30.58 1.75
N PRO A 42 -13.49 30.64 1.70
CA PRO A 42 -14.24 30.87 0.47
C PRO A 42 -13.88 32.20 -0.20
N HIS A 43 -13.71 33.26 0.59
CA HIS A 43 -13.32 34.57 0.05
C HIS A 43 -11.91 34.56 -0.55
N ILE A 44 -11.00 33.73 -0.05
CA ILE A 44 -9.65 33.57 -0.62
C ILE A 44 -9.69 32.71 -1.90
N GLY A 45 -10.38 31.57 -1.84
CA GLY A 45 -10.47 30.60 -2.94
C GLY A 45 -11.27 31.10 -4.14
N LEU A 46 -12.37 31.82 -3.90
CA LEU A 46 -13.32 32.28 -4.92
C LEU A 46 -13.08 33.73 -5.39
N ALA A 47 -12.11 34.44 -4.82
CA ALA A 47 -11.78 35.80 -5.26
C ALA A 47 -11.29 35.81 -6.72
N ASN A 48 -12.00 36.56 -7.57
CA ASN A 48 -11.65 36.80 -8.97
C ASN A 48 -10.40 37.68 -9.13
N ALA A 49 -10.23 38.68 -8.26
CA ALA A 49 -9.12 39.62 -8.33
C ALA A 49 -7.97 39.23 -7.38
N ARG A 50 -6.72 39.26 -7.88
CA ARG A 50 -5.52 38.90 -7.09
C ARG A 50 -5.33 39.81 -5.87
N TRP A 51 -5.61 41.10 -5.98
CA TRP A 51 -5.49 42.04 -4.86
C TRP A 51 -6.52 41.74 -3.75
N LEU A 52 -7.74 41.36 -4.13
CA LEU A 52 -8.80 41.02 -3.19
C LEU A 52 -8.45 39.73 -2.42
N ARG A 53 -7.83 38.75 -3.10
CA ARG A 53 -7.30 37.55 -2.46
C ARG A 53 -6.22 37.88 -1.43
N ILE A 54 -5.30 38.78 -1.76
CA ILE A 54 -4.25 39.23 -0.84
C ILE A 54 -4.87 39.93 0.38
N LEU A 55 -5.87 40.78 0.17
CA LEU A 55 -6.60 41.45 1.23
C LEU A 55 -7.26 40.44 2.19
N TRP A 56 -7.99 39.45 1.67
CA TRP A 56 -8.63 38.43 2.52
C TRP A 56 -7.62 37.56 3.25
N ILE A 57 -6.48 37.23 2.63
CA ILE A 57 -5.37 36.52 3.31
C ILE A 57 -4.86 37.36 4.49
N ILE A 58 -4.65 38.67 4.31
CA ILE A 58 -4.18 39.56 5.38
C ILE A 58 -5.21 39.61 6.52
N ILE A 59 -6.49 39.78 6.22
CA ILE A 59 -7.57 39.80 7.22
C ILE A 59 -7.59 38.50 8.03
N VAL A 60 -7.56 37.34 7.35
CA VAL A 60 -7.56 36.04 8.01
C VAL A 60 -6.33 35.87 8.90
N LEU A 61 -5.15 36.28 8.43
CA LEU A 61 -3.92 36.21 9.22
C LEU A 61 -3.98 37.12 10.46
N CYS A 62 -4.54 38.34 10.34
CA CYS A 62 -4.74 39.24 11.47
C CYS A 62 -5.72 38.66 12.50
N CYS A 63 -6.87 38.13 12.06
CA CYS A 63 -7.84 37.49 12.95
C CYS A 63 -7.25 36.26 13.65
N PHE A 64 -6.49 35.43 12.93
CA PHE A 64 -5.82 34.28 13.50
C PHE A 64 -4.73 34.68 14.51
N GLY A 65 -3.96 35.73 14.22
CA GLY A 65 -2.98 36.29 15.16
C GLY A 65 -3.62 36.81 16.44
N GLY A 66 -4.72 37.58 16.33
CA GLY A 66 -5.50 38.05 17.48
C GLY A 66 -6.07 36.90 18.31
N PHE A 67 -6.59 35.87 17.65
CA PHE A 67 -7.04 34.65 18.31
C PHE A 67 -5.93 33.96 19.10
N ILE A 68 -4.74 33.76 18.52
CA ILE A 68 -3.60 33.13 19.21
C ILE A 68 -3.19 33.94 20.44
N TRP A 69 -3.10 35.26 20.33
CA TRP A 69 -2.76 36.13 21.45
C TRP A 69 -3.78 36.03 22.59
N GLN A 70 -5.08 36.06 22.26
CA GLN A 70 -6.17 35.93 23.22
C GLN A 70 -6.19 34.53 23.86
N PHE A 71 -6.00 33.48 23.07
CA PHE A 71 -5.95 32.10 23.54
C PHE A 71 -4.82 31.90 24.56
N VAL A 72 -3.61 32.41 24.26
CA VAL A 72 -2.47 32.37 25.19
C VAL A 72 -2.79 33.12 26.48
N THR A 73 -3.43 34.28 26.40
CA THR A 73 -3.83 35.07 27.59
C THR A 73 -4.84 34.33 28.46
N LEU A 74 -5.88 33.73 27.87
CA LEU A 74 -6.89 32.97 28.61
C LEU A 74 -6.30 31.69 29.22
N PHE A 75 -5.43 31.00 28.47
CA PHE A 75 -4.80 29.77 28.93
C PHE A 75 -3.79 30.03 30.05
N THR A 76 -3.03 31.12 29.98
CA THR A 76 -2.13 31.54 31.08
C THR A 76 -2.91 31.98 32.31
N ASN A 77 -4.07 32.64 32.17
CA ASN A 77 -4.94 32.96 33.29
C ASN A 77 -5.53 31.71 33.96
N TYR A 78 -5.91 30.69 33.18
CA TYR A 78 -6.34 29.40 33.70
C TYR A 78 -5.22 28.68 34.47
N LEU A 79 -4.02 28.60 33.87
CA LEU A 79 -2.86 27.96 34.49
C LEU A 79 -2.25 28.78 35.64
N ALA A 80 -2.62 30.04 35.80
CA ALA A 80 -2.19 30.86 36.93
C ALA A 80 -2.84 30.43 38.26
N TYR A 81 -3.83 29.51 38.24
CA TYR A 81 -4.53 28.99 39.41
C TYR A 81 -4.91 30.05 40.44
N ARG A 82 -5.32 31.24 39.98
CA ARG A 82 -5.75 32.31 40.86
C ARG A 82 -7.01 31.86 41.60
N VAL A 83 -7.06 32.12 42.89
CA VAL A 83 -8.24 31.87 43.72
C VAL A 83 -8.90 33.19 44.09
N ASN A 84 -10.23 33.19 44.11
CA ASN A 84 -10.99 34.27 44.71
C ASN A 84 -11.38 33.83 46.12
N THR A 85 -11.12 34.69 47.10
CA THR A 85 -11.52 34.47 48.48
C THR A 85 -12.81 35.25 48.72
N GLU A 86 -13.90 34.56 49.02
CA GLU A 86 -15.16 35.17 49.39
C GLU A 86 -15.39 34.98 50.88
N THR A 87 -15.68 36.07 51.60
CA THR A 87 -16.05 36.04 53.00
C THR A 87 -17.57 36.15 53.10
N GLU A 88 -18.25 35.04 53.38
CA GLU A 88 -19.69 35.03 53.59
C GLU A 88 -20.03 34.95 55.09
N PRO A 89 -20.94 35.79 55.62
CA PRO A 89 -21.45 35.64 56.97
C PRO A 89 -22.12 34.27 57.15
N GLU A 90 -21.86 33.60 58.28
CA GLU A 90 -22.40 32.25 58.56
C GLU A 90 -23.94 32.20 58.52
N GLU A 91 -24.59 33.35 58.71
CA GLU A 91 -26.05 33.53 58.74
C GLU A 91 -26.71 33.51 57.35
N CYS A 92 -25.97 33.79 56.27
CA CYS A 92 -26.49 33.76 54.90
C CYS A 92 -26.15 32.43 54.16
N GLN A 93 -25.37 31.54 54.78
CA GLN A 93 -25.06 30.23 54.22
C GLN A 93 -26.30 29.32 54.25
N GLN A 94 -26.61 28.71 53.10
CA GLN A 94 -27.82 27.88 52.92
C GLN A 94 -27.83 26.64 53.84
N ASN A 95 -29.02 26.31 54.35
CA ASN A 95 -29.39 25.11 55.12
C ASN A 95 -29.20 25.15 56.65
N LYS A 96 -29.61 26.24 57.32
CA LYS A 96 -30.06 26.16 58.73
C LYS A 96 -31.60 26.17 58.77
N PRO A 97 -32.28 25.06 59.08
CA PRO A 97 -33.73 25.03 59.25
C PRO A 97 -34.14 25.95 60.41
N GLY A 98 -35.07 26.87 60.16
CA GLY A 98 -35.52 27.87 61.12
C GLY A 98 -34.78 29.22 61.06
N SER A 99 -33.95 29.45 60.04
CA SER A 99 -33.39 30.79 59.79
C SER A 99 -34.40 31.68 59.08
N ALA A 100 -34.44 32.98 59.40
CA ALA A 100 -35.36 33.93 58.77
C ALA A 100 -35.20 34.00 57.24
N TRP A 101 -34.04 33.58 56.72
CA TRP A 101 -33.60 33.71 55.31
C TRP A 101 -33.58 32.40 54.54
N GLU A 102 -34.24 31.35 55.06
CA GLU A 102 -34.27 29.98 54.52
C GLU A 102 -34.68 29.89 53.04
N ALA A 103 -35.41 30.88 52.52
CA ALA A 103 -35.92 30.90 51.15
C ALA A 103 -35.12 31.74 50.13
N ALA A 104 -34.17 32.61 50.54
CA ALA A 104 -33.50 33.49 49.58
C ALA A 104 -32.13 34.02 50.05
N LYS A 105 -31.05 33.31 49.66
CA LYS A 105 -29.65 33.75 49.82
C LYS A 105 -29.43 35.21 49.35
N MET A 106 -30.06 35.58 48.24
CA MET A 106 -29.90 36.89 47.60
C MET A 106 -30.47 38.04 48.43
N SER A 107 -31.60 37.83 49.10
CA SER A 107 -32.24 38.85 49.95
C SER A 107 -31.48 39.09 51.25
N CYS A 108 -30.81 38.06 51.80
CA CYS A 108 -29.93 38.17 52.97
C CYS A 108 -28.74 39.08 52.68
N LEU A 109 -28.03 38.80 51.57
CA LEU A 109 -26.84 39.56 51.17
C LEU A 109 -27.16 41.04 50.91
N GLU A 110 -28.28 41.35 50.25
CA GLU A 110 -28.68 42.73 49.97
C GLU A 110 -29.00 43.52 51.25
N TRP A 111 -29.63 42.86 52.25
CA TRP A 111 -29.92 43.49 53.53
C TRP A 111 -28.64 43.80 54.33
N TYR A 112 -27.69 42.87 54.40
CA TYR A 112 -26.40 43.09 55.08
C TYR A 112 -25.56 44.17 54.38
N GLN A 113 -25.54 44.21 53.04
CA GLN A 113 -24.85 45.27 52.29
C GLN A 113 -25.39 46.67 52.60
N LYS A 114 -26.68 46.80 52.93
CA LYS A 114 -27.32 48.09 53.22
C LYS A 114 -27.30 48.47 54.70
N ASN A 115 -27.19 47.50 55.62
CA ASN A 115 -27.42 47.73 57.06
C ASN A 115 -26.24 47.33 57.97
N THR A 116 -25.13 46.81 57.42
CA THR A 116 -24.01 46.31 58.24
C THR A 116 -22.82 47.27 58.29
N LEU A 117 -22.26 47.44 59.49
CA LEU A 117 -20.97 48.08 59.74
C LEU A 117 -19.94 46.97 60.02
N LEU A 118 -18.87 46.89 59.22
CA LEU A 118 -17.78 45.93 59.46
C LEU A 118 -16.91 46.43 60.63
N VAL A 119 -17.00 45.76 61.77
CA VAL A 119 -16.14 46.01 62.93
C VAL A 119 -15.26 44.78 63.15
N GLU A 120 -13.97 44.94 62.90
CA GLU A 120 -12.98 43.88 63.12
C GLU A 120 -12.52 43.90 64.59
N ILE A 121 -13.11 43.04 65.41
CA ILE A 121 -12.72 42.83 66.82
C ILE A 121 -12.15 41.41 66.94
N TYR A 122 -10.87 41.29 67.30
CA TYR A 122 -10.19 40.01 67.46
C TYR A 122 -9.91 39.71 68.95
N TYR A 123 -10.06 38.43 69.31
CA TYR A 123 -9.54 37.86 70.56
C TYR A 123 -8.23 37.12 70.26
N GLU A 124 -7.24 37.21 71.15
CA GLU A 124 -5.87 36.70 70.90
C GLU A 124 -5.84 35.19 70.54
N ARG A 125 -6.78 34.36 71.05
CA ARG A 125 -7.25 33.04 70.55
C ARG A 125 -8.59 32.71 71.24
N MET A 126 -9.65 32.09 70.70
CA MET A 126 -9.93 31.29 69.50
C MET A 126 -11.23 31.80 68.84
N ASN A 127 -11.16 32.19 67.56
CA ASN A 127 -12.32 32.44 66.68
C ASN A 127 -12.07 31.64 65.37
N TYR A 128 -13.08 30.99 64.81
CA TYR A 128 -12.96 30.29 63.51
C TYR A 128 -13.60 31.14 62.41
N GLN A 129 -12.81 31.49 61.39
CA GLN A 129 -13.30 32.13 60.17
C GLN A 129 -13.22 31.08 59.04
N VAL A 130 -14.35 30.80 58.39
CA VAL A 130 -14.38 29.86 57.26
C VAL A 130 -14.09 30.65 55.98
N LEU A 131 -12.86 30.56 55.49
CA LEU A 131 -12.47 31.11 54.18
C LEU A 131 -12.71 30.03 53.12
N THR A 132 -13.65 30.28 52.20
CA THR A 132 -13.88 29.41 51.05
C THR A 132 -13.10 29.95 49.85
N GLU A 133 -12.11 29.19 49.41
CA GLU A 133 -11.35 29.50 48.19
C GLU A 133 -12.02 28.81 47.01
N SER A 134 -12.39 29.59 46.00
CA SER A 134 -12.88 29.06 44.73
C SER A 134 -11.93 29.48 43.60
N PRO A 135 -11.74 28.64 42.57
CA PRO A 135 -10.89 29.00 41.44
C PRO A 135 -11.48 30.23 40.73
N ALA A 136 -10.68 31.29 40.61
CA ALA A 136 -11.08 32.53 39.97
C ALA A 136 -11.41 32.34 38.48
N TYR A 137 -10.84 31.30 37.86
CA TYR A 137 -11.11 30.93 36.48
C TYR A 137 -11.26 29.42 36.35
N SER A 138 -12.47 28.96 36.04
CA SER A 138 -12.81 27.53 35.93
C SER A 138 -12.59 26.98 34.52
N LEU A 139 -12.54 25.65 34.39
CA LEU A 139 -12.46 24.98 33.08
C LEU A 139 -13.66 25.34 32.19
N VAL A 140 -14.85 25.49 32.79
CA VAL A 140 -16.08 25.85 32.06
C VAL A 140 -15.97 27.25 31.47
N ASN A 141 -15.42 28.20 32.23
CA ASN A 141 -15.17 29.57 31.75
C ASN A 141 -14.11 29.58 30.64
N LEU A 142 -13.03 28.81 30.79
CA LEU A 142 -12.01 28.66 29.74
C LEU A 142 -12.61 28.15 28.42
N VAL A 143 -13.36 27.05 28.48
CA VAL A 143 -13.96 26.45 27.28
C VAL A 143 -15.01 27.37 26.67
N SER A 144 -15.80 28.08 27.49
CA SER A 144 -16.80 29.03 27.03
C SER A 144 -16.16 30.25 26.34
N ASP A 145 -15.14 30.85 26.93
CA ASP A 145 -14.44 32.01 26.38
C ASP A 145 -13.66 31.63 25.12
N VAL A 146 -12.95 30.49 25.11
CA VAL A 146 -12.25 29.99 23.91
C VAL A 146 -13.25 29.69 22.80
N GLY A 147 -14.35 29.00 23.10
CA GLY A 147 -15.40 28.69 22.12
C GLY A 147 -16.03 29.95 21.54
N GLY A 148 -16.34 30.95 22.38
CA GLY A 148 -16.85 32.25 21.95
C GLY A 148 -15.90 32.98 21.02
N GLN A 149 -14.60 32.98 21.33
CA GLN A 149 -13.58 33.64 20.50
C GLN A 149 -13.30 32.89 19.19
N VAL A 150 -13.29 31.55 19.18
CA VAL A 150 -13.20 30.74 17.95
C VAL A 150 -14.40 31.00 17.03
N GLY A 151 -15.60 31.07 17.59
CA GLY A 151 -16.82 31.40 16.87
C GLY A 151 -16.81 32.82 16.31
N LEU A 152 -16.34 33.80 17.08
CA LEU A 152 -16.32 35.22 16.68
C LEU A 152 -15.25 35.54 15.63
N PHE A 153 -14.00 35.10 15.84
CA PHE A 153 -12.87 35.50 14.98
C PHE A 153 -12.74 34.69 13.70
N LEU A 154 -13.11 33.40 13.75
CA LEU A 154 -12.92 32.48 12.62
C LEU A 154 -14.24 32.03 12.02
N GLY A 155 -15.38 32.38 12.64
CA GLY A 155 -16.70 31.91 12.23
C GLY A 155 -16.79 30.38 12.24
N MET A 156 -15.95 29.73 13.04
CA MET A 156 -15.85 28.28 13.06
C MET A 156 -16.92 27.70 13.97
N SER A 157 -17.78 26.88 13.37
CA SER A 157 -18.72 26.02 14.07
C SER A 157 -18.13 24.61 14.20
N ILE A 158 -18.81 23.74 14.95
CA ILE A 158 -18.42 22.32 15.04
C ILE A 158 -18.44 21.64 13.65
N ILE A 159 -19.31 22.10 12.75
CA ILE A 159 -19.38 21.62 11.36
C ILE A 159 -18.09 21.98 10.62
N SER A 160 -17.59 23.21 10.82
CA SER A 160 -16.33 23.67 10.22
C SER A 160 -15.13 22.84 10.66
N VAL A 161 -15.13 22.31 11.88
CA VAL A 161 -14.08 21.41 12.38
C VAL A 161 -14.11 20.06 11.66
N ILE A 162 -15.29 19.49 11.44
CA ILE A 162 -15.46 18.22 10.70
C ILE A 162 -15.03 18.38 9.24
N GLU A 163 -15.38 19.51 8.61
CA GLU A 163 -14.95 19.84 7.25
C GLU A 163 -13.42 19.94 7.16
N LEU A 164 -12.77 20.60 8.13
CA LEU A 164 -11.32 20.70 8.20
C LEU A 164 -10.65 19.32 8.37
N LEU A 165 -11.18 18.46 9.24
CA LEU A 165 -10.69 17.09 9.40
C LEU A 165 -10.84 16.29 8.10
N THR A 166 -11.96 16.43 7.41
CA THR A 166 -12.21 15.79 6.11
C THR A 166 -11.18 16.26 5.07
N LEU A 167 -10.88 17.56 5.01
CA LEU A 167 -9.84 18.11 4.13
C LEU A 167 -8.46 17.53 4.44
N VAL A 168 -8.07 17.46 5.71
CA VAL A 168 -6.77 16.89 6.12
C VAL A 168 -6.68 15.42 5.72
N LEU A 169 -7.72 14.63 5.97
CA LEU A 169 -7.75 13.22 5.57
C LEU A 169 -7.68 13.06 4.05
N LEU A 170 -8.41 13.86 3.28
CA LEU A 170 -8.34 13.84 1.81
C LEU A 170 -6.94 14.21 1.30
N LEU A 171 -6.31 15.23 1.87
CA LEU A 171 -4.94 15.62 1.51
C LEU A 171 -3.92 14.53 1.84
N VAL A 172 -4.04 13.91 3.02
CA VAL A 172 -3.17 12.79 3.44
C VAL A 172 -3.36 11.60 2.51
N CYS A 173 -4.60 11.20 2.21
CA CYS A 173 -4.91 10.13 1.28
C CYS A 173 -4.42 10.43 -0.14
N TYR A 174 -4.59 11.67 -0.64
CA TYR A 174 -4.09 12.09 -1.95
C TYR A 174 -2.56 12.03 -2.03
N CYS A 175 -1.86 12.50 -0.99
CA CYS A 175 -0.40 12.40 -0.91
C CYS A 175 0.09 10.95 -0.78
N ALA A 176 -0.60 10.12 0.01
CA ALA A 176 -0.24 8.72 0.25
C ALA A 176 -0.44 7.87 -1.01
N THR A 177 -1.55 8.03 -1.71
CA THR A 177 -1.84 7.32 -2.97
C THR A 177 -0.89 7.74 -4.10
N HIS A 178 -0.51 9.03 -4.17
CA HIS A 178 0.51 9.50 -5.10
C HIS A 178 1.86 8.82 -4.87
N LYS A 179 2.28 8.68 -3.61
CA LYS A 179 3.54 8.02 -3.24
C LYS A 179 3.50 6.51 -3.49
N SER A 180 2.35 5.86 -3.28
CA SER A 180 2.16 4.42 -3.56
C SER A 180 2.29 4.12 -5.05
N ARG A 181 1.59 4.88 -5.90
CA ARG A 181 1.62 4.70 -7.36
C ARG A 181 3.03 4.88 -7.95
N LYS A 182 3.85 5.77 -7.37
CA LYS A 182 5.25 5.96 -7.79
C LYS A 182 6.13 4.76 -7.47
N ARG A 183 5.88 4.08 -6.34
CA ARG A 183 6.60 2.86 -5.95
C ARG A 183 6.25 1.69 -6.87
N GLU A 184 4.97 1.55 -7.24
CA GLU A 184 4.50 0.51 -8.16
C GLU A 184 5.10 0.67 -9.57
N ILE A 185 5.14 1.90 -10.11
CA ILE A 185 5.75 2.16 -11.43
C ILE A 185 7.25 1.85 -11.43
N ALA A 186 7.97 2.23 -10.37
CA ALA A 186 9.41 1.94 -10.24
C ALA A 186 9.70 0.43 -10.12
N ALA A 187 8.81 -0.34 -9.49
CA ALA A 187 8.93 -1.80 -9.40
C ALA A 187 8.74 -2.47 -10.78
N ILE A 188 7.75 -2.01 -11.57
CA ILE A 188 7.47 -2.52 -12.92
C ILE A 188 8.62 -2.21 -13.90
N GLU A 189 9.24 -1.03 -13.80
CA GLU A 189 10.39 -0.64 -14.63
C GLU A 189 11.61 -1.54 -14.38
N GLN A 190 11.86 -1.91 -13.12
CA GLN A 190 12.92 -2.84 -12.74
C GLN A 190 12.68 -4.27 -13.25
N GLU A 191 11.43 -4.74 -13.17
CA GLU A 191 11.05 -6.07 -13.67
C GLU A 191 11.21 -6.17 -15.19
N SER A 192 10.83 -5.11 -15.92
CA SER A 192 11.05 -5.02 -17.37
C SER A 192 12.53 -5.05 -17.76
N HIS A 193 13.41 -4.38 -17.00
CA HIS A 193 14.85 -4.37 -17.26
C HIS A 193 15.48 -5.76 -17.07
N ASN A 194 15.08 -6.48 -16.02
CA ASN A 194 15.54 -7.85 -15.77
C ASN A 194 15.09 -8.80 -16.90
N ALA A 195 13.84 -8.67 -17.37
CA ALA A 195 13.31 -9.47 -18.48
C ALA A 195 14.06 -9.20 -19.80
N LYS A 196 14.40 -7.93 -20.11
CA LYS A 196 15.21 -7.56 -21.28
C LYS A 196 16.60 -8.21 -21.22
N THR A 197 17.23 -8.23 -20.05
CA THR A 197 18.57 -8.82 -19.85
C THR A 197 18.54 -10.34 -20.07
N ALA A 198 17.52 -11.03 -19.54
CA ALA A 198 17.34 -12.46 -19.75
C ALA A 198 17.11 -12.82 -21.23
N GLY A 199 16.28 -12.07 -21.95
CA GLY A 199 16.01 -12.29 -23.38
C GLY A 199 17.27 -12.16 -24.26
N VAL A 200 18.14 -11.19 -23.95
CA VAL A 200 19.42 -11.04 -24.67
C VAL A 200 20.35 -12.24 -24.42
N VAL A 201 20.41 -12.76 -23.20
CA VAL A 201 21.24 -13.94 -22.88
C VAL A 201 20.76 -15.17 -23.64
N VAL A 202 19.45 -15.42 -23.70
CA VAL A 202 18.88 -16.56 -24.44
C VAL A 202 19.22 -16.47 -25.93
N ALA A 203 19.06 -15.30 -26.55
CA ALA A 203 19.40 -15.09 -27.95
C ALA A 203 20.88 -15.39 -28.26
N ILE A 204 21.80 -15.02 -27.36
CA ILE A 204 23.24 -15.32 -27.53
C ILE A 204 23.49 -16.83 -27.51
N VAL A 205 22.88 -17.54 -26.56
CA VAL A 205 23.05 -19.00 -26.42
C VAL A 205 22.51 -19.73 -27.65
N GLU A 206 21.33 -19.36 -28.15
CA GLU A 206 20.71 -19.99 -29.33
C GLU A 206 21.53 -19.75 -30.61
N VAL A 207 22.12 -18.55 -30.79
CA VAL A 207 23.02 -18.28 -31.93
C VAL A 207 24.25 -19.18 -31.87
N LEU A 208 24.85 -19.38 -30.70
CA LEU A 208 26.01 -20.27 -30.55
C LEU A 208 25.65 -21.73 -30.89
N LEU A 209 24.47 -22.21 -30.46
CA LEU A 209 23.99 -23.54 -30.80
C LEU A 209 23.71 -23.69 -32.30
N CYS A 210 23.20 -22.65 -32.96
CA CYS A 210 23.02 -22.64 -34.42
C CYS A 210 24.36 -22.73 -35.17
N ILE A 211 25.40 -22.06 -34.71
CA ILE A 211 26.74 -22.16 -35.31
C ILE A 211 27.30 -23.58 -35.17
N LEU A 212 27.16 -24.18 -33.99
CA LEU A 212 27.59 -25.55 -33.72
C LEU A 212 26.81 -26.58 -34.56
N SER A 213 25.49 -26.40 -34.72
CA SER A 213 24.65 -27.31 -35.49
C SER A 213 24.95 -27.24 -36.99
N VAL A 214 25.18 -26.05 -37.55
CA VAL A 214 25.62 -25.87 -38.94
C VAL A 214 26.97 -26.56 -39.17
N TYR A 215 27.93 -26.37 -38.27
CA TYR A 215 29.22 -27.06 -38.36
C TYR A 215 29.07 -28.59 -38.37
N GLY A 216 28.22 -29.13 -37.47
CA GLY A 216 27.90 -30.56 -37.44
C GLY A 216 27.25 -31.07 -38.73
N LEU A 217 26.32 -30.29 -39.31
CA LEU A 217 25.66 -30.63 -40.58
C LEU A 217 26.65 -30.78 -41.74
N PHE A 218 27.58 -29.83 -41.89
CA PHE A 218 28.59 -29.86 -42.93
C PHE A 218 29.60 -31.00 -42.73
N ARG A 219 30.00 -31.29 -41.48
CA ARG A 219 30.86 -32.44 -41.17
C ARG A 219 30.19 -33.77 -41.52
N ASN A 220 28.91 -33.92 -41.24
CA ASN A 220 28.15 -35.13 -41.59
C ASN A 220 27.94 -35.28 -43.11
N LEU A 221 27.67 -34.19 -43.82
CA LEU A 221 27.56 -34.24 -45.29
C LEU A 221 28.87 -34.70 -45.94
N HIS A 222 30.03 -34.28 -45.39
CA HIS A 222 31.33 -34.74 -45.86
C HIS A 222 31.59 -36.23 -45.55
N LEU A 223 31.10 -36.76 -44.44
CA LEU A 223 31.30 -38.16 -44.03
C LEU A 223 30.39 -39.14 -44.79
N PHE A 224 29.11 -38.79 -44.98
CA PHE A 224 28.09 -39.69 -45.52
C PHE A 224 27.72 -39.41 -46.99
N GLY A 225 28.21 -38.31 -47.57
CA GLY A 225 28.00 -37.95 -48.97
C GLY A 225 26.51 -37.79 -49.33
N SER A 226 26.13 -38.23 -50.54
CA SER A 226 24.78 -38.03 -51.08
C SER A 226 23.66 -38.68 -50.26
N SER A 227 23.96 -39.69 -49.45
CA SER A 227 22.97 -40.39 -48.63
C SER A 227 22.38 -39.50 -47.52
N TYR A 228 23.10 -38.44 -47.11
CA TYR A 228 22.70 -37.52 -46.05
C TYR A 228 22.07 -36.21 -46.57
N LEU A 229 21.97 -36.03 -47.89
CA LEU A 229 21.53 -34.77 -48.52
C LEU A 229 20.14 -34.32 -48.04
N PHE A 230 19.20 -35.26 -47.90
CA PHE A 230 17.84 -34.97 -47.41
C PHE A 230 17.85 -34.37 -46.00
N TRP A 231 18.60 -34.99 -45.08
CA TRP A 231 18.72 -34.55 -43.68
C TRP A 231 19.49 -33.24 -43.55
N PHE A 232 20.46 -33.00 -44.43
CA PHE A 232 21.19 -31.74 -44.51
C PHE A 232 20.27 -30.57 -44.90
N ILE A 233 19.42 -30.73 -45.91
CA ILE A 233 18.46 -29.68 -46.32
C ILE A 233 17.46 -29.40 -45.19
N LEU A 234 16.95 -30.46 -44.55
CA LEU A 234 16.01 -30.34 -43.44
C LEU A 234 16.64 -29.64 -42.22
N GLY A 235 17.92 -29.91 -41.93
CA GLY A 235 18.66 -29.24 -40.85
C GLY A 235 18.94 -27.76 -41.15
N ILE A 236 19.30 -27.39 -42.38
CA ILE A 236 19.46 -25.98 -42.77
C ILE A 236 18.14 -25.21 -42.61
N PHE A 237 17.03 -25.82 -43.04
CA PHE A 237 15.70 -25.21 -42.87
C PHE A 237 15.37 -24.95 -41.39
N SER A 238 15.69 -25.90 -40.51
CA SER A 238 15.52 -25.72 -39.06
C SER A 238 16.36 -24.57 -38.51
N VAL A 239 17.63 -24.43 -38.92
CA VAL A 239 18.49 -23.31 -38.49
C VAL A 239 17.94 -21.95 -38.95
N ILE A 240 17.43 -21.86 -40.18
CA ILE A 240 16.83 -20.62 -40.71
C ILE A 240 15.60 -20.22 -39.88
N VAL A 241 14.76 -21.17 -39.51
CA VAL A 241 13.58 -20.92 -38.65
C VAL A 241 13.99 -20.40 -37.28
N ILE A 242 15.04 -20.97 -36.68
CA ILE A 242 15.56 -20.53 -35.37
C ILE A 242 16.14 -19.11 -35.48
N LEU A 243 16.93 -18.81 -36.50
CA LEU A 243 17.47 -17.45 -36.71
C LEU A 243 16.36 -16.40 -36.92
N PHE A 244 15.28 -16.77 -37.62
CA PHE A 244 14.11 -15.91 -37.77
C PHE A 244 13.39 -15.67 -36.42
N ALA A 245 13.27 -16.70 -35.58
CA ALA A 245 12.69 -16.56 -34.24
C ALA A 245 13.51 -15.63 -33.34
N ILE A 246 14.84 -15.77 -33.34
CA ILE A 246 15.76 -14.87 -32.61
C ILE A 246 15.62 -13.43 -33.10
N ALA A 247 15.55 -13.23 -34.42
CA ALA A 247 15.38 -11.90 -35.00
C ALA A 247 14.05 -11.25 -34.57
N LEU A 248 12.95 -12.02 -34.51
CA LEU A 248 11.66 -11.54 -34.02
C LEU A 248 11.69 -11.21 -32.53
N MET A 249 12.38 -12.01 -31.70
CA MET A 249 12.53 -11.74 -30.27
C MET A 249 13.33 -10.46 -30.01
N LEU A 250 14.48 -10.28 -30.69
CA LEU A 250 15.28 -9.06 -30.60
C LEU A 250 14.52 -7.85 -31.13
N TYR A 251 13.70 -8.02 -32.18
CA TYR A 251 12.81 -6.98 -32.68
C TYR A 251 11.73 -6.60 -31.65
N ALA A 252 11.15 -7.58 -30.95
CA ALA A 252 10.18 -7.34 -29.89
C ALA A 252 10.80 -6.59 -28.69
N ILE A 253 12.05 -6.92 -28.32
CA ILE A 253 12.80 -6.21 -27.27
C ILE A 253 13.07 -4.75 -27.66
N LYS A 254 13.38 -4.49 -28.95
CA LYS A 254 13.70 -3.15 -29.46
C LYS A 254 12.47 -2.24 -29.58
N LYS A 255 11.29 -2.80 -29.80
CA LYS A 255 10.06 -2.04 -29.99
C LYS A 255 9.37 -1.88 -28.63
N GLU A 256 9.76 -0.83 -27.89
CA GLU A 256 9.18 -0.42 -26.59
C GLU A 256 7.71 0.04 -26.69
N LYS A 257 6.83 -0.79 -27.25
CA LYS A 257 5.40 -0.62 -27.08
C LYS A 257 4.97 -1.56 -25.98
N ALA A 258 4.31 -1.00 -24.97
CA ALA A 258 3.78 -1.70 -23.80
C ALA A 258 3.32 -3.12 -24.18
N PRO A 259 3.69 -4.14 -23.40
CA PRO A 259 3.32 -5.51 -23.71
C PRO A 259 1.81 -5.57 -23.75
N THR A 260 1.22 -5.72 -24.93
CA THR A 260 -0.08 -6.34 -24.98
C THR A 260 0.16 -7.74 -24.44
N PHE A 261 -0.54 -8.10 -23.37
CA PHE A 261 -0.51 -9.43 -22.77
C PHE A 261 -0.54 -10.54 -23.84
N LEU A 262 -1.27 -10.29 -24.94
CA LEU A 262 -1.34 -11.12 -26.13
C LEU A 262 0.03 -11.37 -26.82
N LEU A 263 0.89 -10.36 -26.93
CA LEU A 263 2.21 -10.46 -27.59
C LEU A 263 3.18 -11.26 -26.72
N GLY A 264 3.14 -11.11 -25.40
CA GLY A 264 3.90 -11.95 -24.46
C GLY A 264 3.49 -13.43 -24.53
N VAL A 265 2.19 -13.70 -24.57
CA VAL A 265 1.67 -15.08 -24.74
C VAL A 265 2.09 -15.66 -26.09
N MET A 266 2.03 -14.90 -27.18
CA MET A 266 2.48 -15.35 -28.50
C MET A 266 3.97 -15.70 -28.51
N ILE A 267 4.81 -14.90 -27.86
CA ILE A 267 6.26 -15.18 -27.73
C ILE A 267 6.48 -16.49 -26.96
N ILE A 268 5.84 -16.67 -25.81
CA ILE A 268 5.98 -17.90 -25.00
C ILE A 268 5.58 -19.14 -25.81
N VAL A 269 4.49 -19.07 -26.56
CA VAL A 269 4.02 -20.18 -27.41
C VAL A 269 5.03 -20.49 -28.53
N ILE A 270 5.59 -19.47 -29.17
CA ILE A 270 6.62 -19.66 -30.20
C ILE A 270 7.86 -20.34 -29.61
N TYR A 271 8.32 -19.90 -28.43
CA TYR A 271 9.47 -20.52 -27.75
C TYR A 271 9.21 -21.98 -27.34
N LEU A 272 7.99 -22.30 -26.89
CA LEU A 272 7.59 -23.67 -26.59
C LEU A 272 7.61 -24.56 -27.84
N LEU A 273 7.15 -24.05 -28.98
CA LEU A 273 7.21 -24.75 -30.26
C LEU A 273 8.64 -24.94 -30.76
N VAL A 274 9.51 -23.93 -30.62
CA VAL A 274 10.94 -24.03 -30.96
C VAL A 274 11.64 -25.05 -30.05
N ALA A 275 11.38 -25.03 -28.74
CA ALA A 275 11.94 -26.01 -27.80
C ALA A 275 11.53 -27.46 -28.15
N ILE A 276 10.29 -27.68 -28.59
CA ILE A 276 9.84 -29.00 -29.06
C ILE A 276 10.63 -29.43 -30.31
N LEU A 277 10.88 -28.52 -31.25
CA LEU A 277 11.70 -28.80 -32.44
C LEU A 277 13.17 -29.06 -32.09
N GLU A 278 13.73 -28.35 -31.12
CA GLU A 278 15.10 -28.56 -30.63
C GLU A 278 15.25 -29.90 -29.90
N VAL A 279 14.27 -30.29 -29.07
CA VAL A 279 14.25 -31.62 -28.43
C VAL A 279 14.17 -32.71 -29.49
N PHE A 280 13.33 -32.54 -30.52
CA PHE A 280 13.25 -33.47 -31.65
C PHE A 280 14.60 -33.57 -32.40
N PHE A 281 15.25 -32.43 -32.66
CA PHE A 281 16.58 -32.39 -33.27
C PHE A 281 17.63 -33.08 -32.40
N LEU A 282 17.65 -32.81 -31.09
CA LEU A 282 18.56 -33.45 -30.13
C LEU A 282 18.31 -34.96 -30.02
N ILE A 283 17.07 -35.41 -30.13
CA ILE A 283 16.75 -36.85 -30.20
C ILE A 283 17.35 -37.46 -31.47
N ILE A 284 17.26 -36.79 -32.62
CA ILE A 284 17.89 -37.27 -33.87
C ILE A 284 19.41 -37.33 -33.70
N VAL A 285 20.03 -36.28 -33.15
CA VAL A 285 21.48 -36.23 -32.89
C VAL A 285 21.90 -37.31 -31.90
N TRP A 286 21.15 -37.53 -30.82
CA TRP A 286 21.42 -38.57 -29.83
C TRP A 286 21.24 -39.98 -30.41
N LYS A 287 20.19 -40.20 -31.20
CA LYS A 287 19.94 -41.48 -31.88
C LYS A 287 21.05 -41.78 -32.90
N LEU A 288 21.54 -40.75 -33.60
CA LEU A 288 22.71 -40.83 -34.48
C LEU A 288 24.00 -41.11 -33.70
N TYR A 289 24.23 -40.41 -32.59
CA TYR A 289 25.39 -40.63 -31.71
C TYR A 289 25.41 -42.05 -31.16
N LYS A 290 24.26 -42.59 -30.74
CA LYS A 290 24.13 -43.99 -30.31
C LYS A 290 24.42 -44.95 -31.47
N HIS A 291 23.87 -44.69 -32.66
CA HIS A 291 24.14 -45.52 -33.84
C HIS A 291 25.63 -45.52 -34.22
N LEU A 292 26.31 -44.38 -34.12
CA LEU A 292 27.76 -44.26 -34.35
C LEU A 292 28.58 -44.97 -33.26
N ARG A 293 28.15 -44.91 -32.00
CA ARG A 293 28.78 -45.63 -30.90
C ARG A 293 28.66 -47.14 -31.08
N ASP A 294 27.48 -47.63 -31.47
CA ASP A 294 27.23 -49.05 -31.74
C ASP A 294 28.01 -49.51 -33.00
N TYR A 295 28.19 -48.64 -34.01
CA TYR A 295 29.09 -48.91 -35.13
C TYR A 295 30.56 -48.99 -34.72
N SER A 296 30.99 -48.19 -33.73
CA SER A 296 32.35 -48.26 -33.20
C SER A 296 32.58 -49.48 -32.28
N SER A 297 31.50 -50.05 -31.71
CA SER A 297 31.59 -51.22 -30.83
C SER A 297 31.49 -52.55 -31.58
N ILE A 298 31.03 -52.56 -32.84
CA ILE A 298 31.20 -53.69 -33.78
C ILE A 298 32.62 -53.63 -34.37
N GLY A 299 33.61 -53.73 -33.47
CA GLY A 299 34.84 -54.43 -33.75
C GLY A 299 34.58 -55.95 -33.62
N PRO A 300 35.41 -56.81 -34.25
CA PRO A 300 35.01 -58.16 -34.65
C PRO A 300 35.03 -59.17 -33.48
N TYR A 301 33.90 -59.50 -32.82
CA TYR A 301 33.74 -60.69 -31.94
C TYR A 301 32.24 -60.81 -31.49
N SER A 302 31.37 -61.67 -32.04
CA SER A 302 31.16 -63.10 -31.76
C SER A 302 31.02 -63.48 -30.27
N ASP A 303 29.81 -63.65 -29.72
CA ASP A 303 29.39 -64.89 -29.01
C ASP A 303 27.92 -64.83 -28.53
N ASP A 304 27.10 -65.78 -29.02
CA ASP A 304 25.65 -65.92 -28.81
C ASP A 304 25.37 -67.08 -27.82
N LYS A 305 25.58 -66.87 -26.51
CA LYS A 305 25.53 -67.97 -25.52
C LYS A 305 24.69 -67.78 -24.26
N ASN A 306 24.04 -66.64 -24.03
CA ASN A 306 23.45 -66.34 -22.71
C ASN A 306 21.98 -65.89 -22.74
N VAL A 307 21.12 -66.52 -23.54
CA VAL A 307 19.66 -66.30 -23.41
C VAL A 307 18.94 -67.61 -23.08
N GLN A 308 18.52 -67.75 -21.82
CA GLN A 308 17.67 -68.84 -21.32
C GLN A 308 16.30 -68.26 -20.95
N TRP A 309 15.25 -68.68 -21.65
CA TRP A 309 13.87 -68.30 -21.35
C TRP A 309 13.26 -69.27 -20.32
N GLN A 310 12.81 -68.77 -19.17
CA GLN A 310 12.03 -69.56 -18.19
C GLN A 310 10.55 -69.14 -18.20
N SER A 311 9.66 -70.11 -18.43
CA SER A 311 8.21 -69.97 -18.28
C SER A 311 7.80 -70.45 -16.88
N VAL A 312 7.25 -69.56 -16.07
CA VAL A 312 6.70 -69.88 -14.73
C VAL A 312 5.20 -70.18 -14.85
N GLY A 313 4.78 -71.35 -14.36
CA GLY A 313 3.38 -71.82 -14.37
C GLY A 313 2.47 -71.09 -13.38
N ALA A 314 1.15 -71.20 -13.58
CA ALA A 314 0.12 -70.45 -12.84
C ALA A 314 0.12 -70.74 -11.32
N PRO A 315 -0.17 -69.72 -10.47
CA PRO A 315 -0.16 -69.85 -9.02
C PRO A 315 -1.27 -70.78 -8.47
N PRO A 316 -1.09 -71.37 -7.27
CA PRO A 316 -2.06 -72.31 -6.70
C PRO A 316 -3.35 -71.58 -6.27
N LYS A 317 -4.51 -72.20 -6.50
CA LYS A 317 -5.77 -71.74 -5.94
C LYS A 317 -5.86 -72.19 -4.48
N ASP A 318 -5.54 -71.31 -3.53
CA ASP A 318 -5.90 -71.49 -2.12
C ASP A 318 -7.00 -70.50 -1.71
N ASN A 319 -7.98 -70.98 -0.93
CA ASN A 319 -9.13 -70.19 -0.48
C ASN A 319 -8.79 -69.31 0.75
N ALA A 320 -7.51 -69.16 1.07
CA ALA A 320 -7.02 -68.45 2.26
C ALA A 320 -6.93 -66.93 2.07
N HIS A 321 -7.03 -66.45 0.82
CA HIS A 321 -7.02 -65.03 0.48
C HIS A 321 -8.32 -64.74 -0.28
N GLY A 322 -9.30 -64.19 0.43
CA GLY A 322 -10.62 -63.88 -0.11
C GLY A 322 -10.54 -63.01 -1.36
N SER A 323 -11.27 -63.40 -2.40
CA SER A 323 -11.46 -62.61 -3.62
C SER A 323 -12.14 -61.28 -3.28
N PRO A 324 -11.78 -60.14 -3.94
CA PRO A 324 -12.36 -58.80 -3.75
C PRO A 324 -13.88 -58.66 -4.03
N THR A 325 -14.61 -59.76 -4.21
CA THR A 325 -16.03 -59.82 -4.59
C THR A 325 -16.97 -60.23 -3.44
N MET A 326 -16.47 -60.44 -2.21
CA MET A 326 -17.32 -60.62 -1.02
C MET A 326 -17.19 -59.37 -0.12
N GLY A 327 -18.21 -58.52 -0.15
CA GLY A 327 -18.21 -57.23 0.54
C GLY A 327 -18.47 -57.36 2.03
N ASP A 328 -17.42 -57.20 2.84
CA ASP A 328 -17.52 -57.05 4.28
C ASP A 328 -17.26 -55.60 4.72
N VAL A 329 -18.19 -55.10 5.53
CA VAL A 329 -18.24 -53.78 6.19
C VAL A 329 -17.54 -53.88 7.55
N TYR A 330 -16.65 -52.94 7.90
CA TYR A 330 -15.92 -52.93 9.17
C TYR A 330 -16.68 -52.16 10.29
N PRO A 331 -16.82 -52.73 11.52
CA PRO A 331 -17.44 -52.04 12.65
C PRO A 331 -16.42 -51.58 13.71
N TYR A 332 -16.39 -50.28 14.03
CA TYR A 332 -15.92 -49.69 15.29
C TYR A 332 -16.70 -48.37 15.45
N GLY A 333 -17.39 -47.98 16.51
CA GLY A 333 -17.66 -48.46 17.87
C GLY A 333 -18.20 -47.23 18.62
N GLN A 334 -19.36 -47.32 19.29
CA GLN A 334 -20.07 -46.22 19.96
C GLN A 334 -20.06 -46.40 21.49
N GLU A 335 -20.21 -45.28 22.23
CA GLU A 335 -20.43 -45.09 23.69
C GLU A 335 -19.17 -45.00 24.59
N GLY A 336 -19.02 -44.09 25.56
CA GLY A 336 -19.84 -43.00 26.11
C GLY A 336 -19.14 -42.40 27.34
N GLY A 337 -19.40 -41.14 27.73
CA GLY A 337 -18.86 -40.57 28.97
C GLY A 337 -18.98 -39.04 29.11
N GLN A 338 -19.77 -38.61 30.10
CA GLN A 338 -20.20 -37.25 30.43
C GLN A 338 -19.07 -36.31 30.92
N GLY A 339 -19.24 -35.00 30.69
CA GLY A 339 -18.46 -33.94 31.36
C GLY A 339 -19.24 -32.63 31.41
N GLN A 340 -19.73 -32.27 32.60
CA GLN A 340 -20.26 -30.96 33.00
C GLN A 340 -19.56 -30.53 34.30
N MET A 341 -19.64 -29.21 34.61
CA MET A 341 -19.09 -28.44 35.75
C MET A 341 -17.72 -27.80 35.43
N LEU A 342 -17.51 -26.48 35.43
CA LEU A 342 -18.24 -25.31 35.98
C LEU A 342 -18.28 -24.15 34.97
#